data_AF-S4NVQ9-F1
#
_entry.id   AF-S4NVQ9-F1
#
_cell.length_a   1.000
_cell.length_b   1.000
_cell.length_c   1.000
_cell.angle_alpha   90.00
_cell.angle_beta   90.00
_cell.angle_gamma   90.00
#
_symmetry.space_group_name_H-M   'P 1'
#
loop_
_entity.id
_entity.type
_entity.pdbx_description
1 polymer ?
#
loop_
_entity_poly.entity_id
_entity_poly.type
_entity_poly.pdbx_seq_one_letter_code
_entity_poly.pdbx_strand_id
1 'polypeptide(L)'
;MDRHDGCTSVHHEQRIIEALQKVVDPTPVKVRKTLNSLGYIDERIHGLKQDGKTTRFYLDLRENGGRLCEAGLAAGETTDVTPCVALATGPFTVKTEEQP
;
A
#
# COMPACT_ATOMS: atom_id res chain seq x y z
N MET A 1 2.57 -6.72 15.02
CA MET A 1 1.69 -7.29 13.99
C MET A 1 1.33 -8.68 14.46
N ASP A 2 0.05 -9.00 14.56
CA ASP A 2 -0.41 -10.30 15.06
C ASP A 2 -0.46 -11.34 13.93
N ARG A 3 -0.52 -12.65 14.24
CA ARG A 3 -0.41 -13.73 13.22
C ARG A 3 -1.49 -13.64 12.13
N HIS A 4 -2.70 -13.19 12.49
CA HIS A 4 -3.81 -12.98 11.56
C HIS A 4 -3.57 -11.79 10.62
N ASP A 5 -3.01 -10.68 11.15
CA ASP A 5 -2.61 -9.53 10.32
C ASP A 5 -1.54 -9.97 9.31
N GLY A 6 -0.60 -10.84 9.71
CA GLY A 6 0.42 -11.39 8.83
C GLY A 6 -0.13 -12.20 7.66
N CYS A 7 -1.04 -13.15 7.90
CA CYS A 7 -1.63 -13.93 6.82
C CYS A 7 -2.47 -13.08 5.86
N THR A 8 -3.21 -12.09 6.39
CA THR A 8 -4.04 -11.20 5.58
C THR A 8 -3.17 -10.28 4.71
N SER A 9 -2.08 -9.76 5.27
CA SER A 9 -1.09 -8.94 4.57
C SER A 9 -0.52 -9.65 3.34
N VAL A 10 -0.04 -10.90 3.49
CA VAL A 10 0.58 -11.64 2.38
C VAL A 10 -0.35 -11.76 1.16
N HIS A 11 -1.66 -11.92 1.38
CA HIS A 11 -2.64 -11.97 0.29
C HIS A 11 -2.86 -10.62 -0.40
N HIS A 12 -2.87 -9.52 0.37
CA HIS A 12 -3.00 -8.18 -0.19
C HIS A 12 -1.72 -7.76 -0.93
N GLU A 13 -0.54 -7.95 -0.33
CA GLU A 13 0.77 -7.68 -0.90
C GLU A 13 0.91 -8.30 -2.30
N GLN A 14 0.72 -9.62 -2.43
CA GLN A 14 0.87 -10.32 -3.71
C GLN A 14 -0.10 -9.79 -4.77
N ARG A 15 -1.37 -9.60 -4.40
CA ARG A 15 -2.40 -9.10 -5.32
C ARG A 15 -2.08 -7.70 -5.84
N ILE A 16 -1.52 -6.83 -4.99
CA ILE A 16 -1.14 -5.46 -5.37
C ILE A 16 0.10 -5.48 -6.25
N ILE A 17 1.12 -6.26 -5.90
CA ILE A 17 2.34 -6.43 -6.69
C ILE A 17 1.98 -6.89 -8.10
N GLU A 18 1.20 -7.97 -8.25
CA GLU A 18 0.82 -8.53 -9.56
C GLU A 18 0.05 -7.53 -10.43
N ALA A 19 -0.75 -6.66 -9.82
CA ALA A 19 -1.51 -5.65 -10.54
C ALA A 19 -0.63 -4.46 -10.97
N LEU A 20 0.22 -3.97 -10.08
CA LEU A 20 1.08 -2.81 -10.31
C LEU A 20 2.27 -3.13 -11.21
N GLN A 21 2.76 -4.37 -11.23
CA GLN A 21 3.80 -4.81 -12.16
C GLN A 21 3.41 -4.64 -13.63
N LYS A 22 2.11 -4.70 -13.93
CA LYS A 22 1.55 -4.53 -15.28
C LYS A 22 1.40 -3.06 -15.67
N VAL A 23 1.62 -2.12 -14.75
CA VAL A 23 1.48 -0.68 -14.98
C VAL A 23 2.80 -0.11 -15.51
N VAL A 24 2.82 0.16 -16.82
CA VAL A 24 3.93 0.88 -17.44
C VAL A 24 3.90 2.35 -17.00
N ASP A 25 5.04 2.84 -16.50
CA ASP A 25 5.22 4.19 -15.97
C ASP A 25 4.17 4.52 -14.89
N PRO A 26 4.36 4.01 -13.66
CA PRO A 26 3.34 4.03 -12.61
C PRO A 26 3.20 5.42 -11.98
N THR A 27 2.57 6.36 -12.69
CA THR A 27 2.24 7.68 -12.14
C THR A 27 1.21 7.58 -11.00
N PRO A 28 1.11 8.58 -10.10
CA PRO A 28 0.14 8.59 -9.01
C PRO A 28 -1.30 8.32 -9.45
N VAL A 29 -1.69 8.87 -10.61
CA VAL A 29 -3.02 8.67 -11.20
C VAL A 29 -3.22 7.20 -11.62
N LYS A 30 -2.23 6.59 -12.27
CA LYS A 30 -2.30 5.19 -12.71
C LYS A 30 -2.30 4.24 -11.51
N VAL A 31 -1.43 4.47 -10.52
CA VAL A 31 -1.38 3.68 -9.28
C VAL A 31 -2.71 3.74 -8.56
N ARG A 32 -3.27 4.95 -8.34
CA ARG A 32 -4.60 5.12 -7.75
C ARG A 32 -5.68 4.36 -8.51
N LYS A 33 -5.69 4.46 -9.84
CA LYS A 33 -6.68 3.78 -10.68
C LYS A 33 -6.57 2.26 -10.55
N THR A 34 -5.36 1.71 -10.54
CA THR A 34 -5.12 0.28 -10.37
C THR A 34 -5.57 -0.20 -8.99
N LEU A 35 -5.22 0.52 -7.91
CA LEU A 35 -5.66 0.18 -6.56
C LEU A 35 -7.19 0.22 -6.42
N ASN A 36 -7.84 1.25 -6.97
CA ASN A 36 -9.30 1.31 -7.03
C ASN A 36 -9.91 0.13 -7.80
N SER A 37 -9.29 -0.34 -8.88
CA SER A 37 -9.76 -1.53 -9.62
C SER A 37 -9.67 -2.84 -8.83
N LEU A 38 -8.83 -2.87 -7.79
CA LEU A 38 -8.76 -3.98 -6.83
C LEU A 38 -9.78 -3.82 -5.68
N GLY A 39 -10.54 -2.73 -5.64
CA GLY A 39 -11.54 -2.47 -4.61
C GLY A 39 -11.04 -1.68 -3.41
N TYR A 40 -9.81 -1.15 -3.44
CA TYR A 40 -9.35 -0.19 -2.44
C TYR A 40 -9.93 1.18 -2.74
N ILE A 41 -10.81 1.68 -1.87
CA ILE A 41 -11.42 3.00 -2.02
C ILE A 41 -10.39 4.12 -1.77
N ASP A 42 -10.61 5.30 -2.36
CA ASP A 42 -9.69 6.44 -2.25
C ASP A 42 -9.37 6.84 -0.80
N GLU A 43 -10.32 6.68 0.12
CA GLU A 43 -10.12 6.96 1.55
C GLU A 43 -9.06 6.08 2.21
N ARG A 44 -8.77 4.90 1.63
CA ARG A 44 -7.73 3.98 2.10
C ARG A 44 -6.39 4.16 1.37
N ILE A 45 -6.32 5.01 0.35
CA ILE A 45 -5.11 5.20 -0.46
C ILE A 45 -4.44 6.52 -0.09
N HIS A 46 -3.28 6.43 0.57
CA HIS A 46 -2.56 7.58 1.11
C HIS A 46 -1.18 7.76 0.49
N GLY A 47 -0.63 8.97 0.63
CA GLY A 47 0.79 9.23 0.38
C GLY A 47 1.27 9.03 -1.06
N LEU A 48 0.37 9.03 -2.05
CA LEU A 48 0.72 8.91 -3.47
C LEU A 48 1.68 10.02 -3.89
N LYS A 49 2.96 9.69 -4.02
CA LYS A 49 4.03 10.62 -4.37
C LYS A 49 4.96 9.99 -5.40
N GLN A 50 5.12 10.67 -6.52
CA GLN A 50 6.04 10.26 -7.57
C GLN A 50 7.45 10.78 -7.29
N ASP A 51 8.44 9.91 -7.45
CA ASP A 51 9.86 10.24 -7.45
C ASP A 51 10.51 9.56 -8.67
N GLY A 52 10.88 10.36 -9.66
CA GLY A 52 11.33 9.87 -10.96
C GLY A 52 10.29 8.94 -11.62
N LYS A 53 10.68 7.68 -11.82
CA LYS A 53 9.85 6.62 -12.44
C LYS A 53 9.06 5.77 -11.44
N THR A 54 9.17 6.10 -10.15
CA THR A 54 8.54 5.32 -9.09
C THR A 54 7.46 6.14 -8.39
N THR A 55 6.43 5.47 -7.89
CA THR A 55 5.42 6.11 -7.05
C THR A 55 5.30 5.37 -5.74
N ARG A 56 5.52 6.09 -4.64
CA ARG A 56 5.28 5.62 -3.28
C ARG A 56 3.80 5.77 -2.93
N PHE A 57 3.28 4.85 -2.13
CA PHE A 57 1.93 4.91 -1.59
C PHE A 57 1.83 4.15 -0.26
N TYR A 58 0.74 4.40 0.45
CA TYR A 58 0.33 3.61 1.60
C TYR A 58 -1.12 3.17 1.44
N LEU A 59 -1.44 1.95 1.88
CA LEU A 59 -2.79 1.45 2.01
C LEU A 59 -3.19 1.30 3.46
N ASP A 60 -4.32 1.89 3.82
CA ASP A 60 -4.96 1.71 5.11
C ASP A 60 -5.79 0.42 5.11
N LEU A 61 -5.29 -0.61 5.80
CA LEU A 61 -5.95 -1.90 5.97
C LEU A 61 -6.43 -2.09 7.42
N ARG A 62 -6.69 -1.00 8.14
CA ARG A 62 -7.25 -1.05 9.49
C ARG A 62 -8.71 -1.52 9.43
N GLU A 63 -8.91 -2.82 9.48
CA GLU A 63 -10.23 -3.43 9.57
C GLU A 63 -10.55 -3.80 11.03
N ASN A 64 -11.78 -3.55 11.47
CA ASN A 64 -12.28 -3.90 12.81
C ASN A 64 -11.38 -3.45 13.99
N GLY A 65 -10.74 -2.27 13.88
CA GLY A 65 -9.82 -1.75 14.91
C GLY A 65 -8.39 -2.31 14.82
N GLY A 66 -8.05 -2.97 13.71
CA GLY A 66 -6.71 -3.41 13.38
C GLY A 66 -5.73 -2.26 13.16
N ARG A 67 -4.47 -2.63 12.93
CA ARG A 67 -3.36 -1.68 12.72
C ARG A 67 -2.60 -1.92 11.42
N LEU A 68 -3.09 -2.85 10.60
CA LEU A 68 -2.41 -3.24 9.37
C LEU A 68 -2.45 -2.09 8.37
N CYS A 69 -1.30 -1.82 7.76
CA CYS A 69 -1.20 -1.04 6.55
C CYS A 69 -0.21 -1.72 5.62
N GLU A 70 -0.16 -1.26 4.37
CA GLU A 70 0.90 -1.63 3.45
C GLU A 70 1.59 -0.40 2.92
N ALA A 71 2.91 -0.45 2.85
CA ALA A 71 3.75 0.55 2.20
C ALA A 71 4.20 -0.04 0.86
N GLY A 72 3.97 0.71 -0.23
CA GLY A 72 4.31 0.24 -1.56
C GLY A 72 5.15 1.22 -2.36
N LEU A 73 6.01 0.66 -3.20
CA LEU A 73 6.81 1.37 -4.20
C LEU A 73 6.47 0.80 -5.57
N ALA A 74 5.58 1.47 -6.29
CA ALA A 74 5.22 1.09 -7.65
C ALA A 74 6.33 1.51 -8.63
N ALA A 75 6.91 0.52 -9.32
CA ALA A 75 8.05 0.73 -10.23
C ALA A 75 7.96 -0.16 -11.49
N GLY A 76 6.75 -0.56 -11.89
CA GLY A 76 6.57 -1.57 -12.93
C GLY A 76 7.01 -2.93 -12.42
N GLU A 77 7.80 -3.69 -13.18
CA GLU A 77 8.24 -5.05 -12.83
C GLU A 77 8.92 -5.16 -11.46
N THR A 78 9.59 -4.09 -11.00
CA THR A 78 10.26 -4.04 -9.69
C THR A 78 9.37 -3.46 -8.58
N THR A 79 8.04 -3.55 -8.73
CA THR A 79 7.12 -3.10 -7.68
C THR A 79 7.28 -3.95 -6.43
N ASP A 80 7.35 -3.28 -5.28
CA ASP A 80 7.47 -3.90 -3.96
C ASP A 80 6.37 -3.36 -3.03
N VAL A 81 5.85 -4.23 -2.17
CA VAL A 81 4.84 -3.89 -1.16
C VAL A 81 5.17 -4.66 0.10
N THR A 82 5.18 -3.96 1.23
CA THR A 82 5.51 -4.56 2.53
C THR A 82 4.49 -4.13 3.59
N PRO A 83 4.23 -4.97 4.60
CA PRO A 83 3.38 -4.59 5.72
C PRO A 83 3.99 -3.45 6.52
N CYS A 84 3.13 -2.57 7.00
CA CYS A 84 3.44 -1.57 7.99
C CYS A 84 2.41 -1.56 9.12
N VAL A 85 2.70 -0.78 10.18
CA VAL A 85 1.80 -0.63 11.33
C VAL A 85 1.33 0.82 11.42
N ALA A 86 0.03 1.04 11.34
CA ALA A 86 -0.59 2.35 11.54
C ALA A 86 -1.13 2.52 12.98
N LEU A 87 -1.42 3.77 13.36
CA LEU A 87 -2.21 4.05 14.55
C LEU A 87 -3.61 3.42 14.41
N ALA A 88 -4.07 2.70 15.45
CA ALA A 88 -5.35 1.98 15.42
C ALA A 88 -6.56 2.92 15.26
N THR A 89 -6.44 4.16 15.74
CA THR A 89 -7.52 5.15 15.75
C THR A 89 -7.01 6.50 15.27
N GLY A 90 -7.93 7.34 14.80
CA GLY A 90 -7.63 8.66 14.27
C GLY A 90 -7.15 8.66 12.82
N PRO A 91 -6.62 9.80 12.34
CA PRO A 91 -6.09 9.94 10.99
C PRO A 91 -5.07 8.84 10.66
N PHE A 92 -4.96 8.50 9.38
CA PHE A 92 -3.98 7.52 8.93
C PHE A 92 -2.56 8.07 9.16
N THR A 93 -1.86 7.44 10.11
CA THR A 93 -0.47 7.75 10.45
C THR A 93 0.26 6.43 10.68
N VAL A 94 1.35 6.23 9.95
CA VAL A 94 2.22 5.06 10.10
C VAL A 94 3.09 5.27 11.34
N LYS A 95 3.18 4.25 12.22
CA LYS A 95 4.13 4.22 13.32
C LYS A 95 5.53 3.95 12.73
N THR A 96 6.20 5.04 12.37
CA THR A 96 7.63 5.14 12.03
C THR A 96 8.00 4.88 10.56
N GLU A 97 8.33 5.97 9.85
CA GLU A 97 9.28 5.98 8.73
C GLU A 97 10.71 5.83 9.31
N GLU A 98 11.17 4.61 9.60
CA GLU A 98 12.60 4.33 9.77
C GLU A 98 12.91 3.04 9.01
N GLN A 99 13.17 3.18 7.71
CA GLN A 99 14.00 2.21 6.99
C GLN A 99 15.46 2.51 7.35
N PRO A 100 16.25 1.53 7.83
CA PRO A 100 17.71 1.64 7.81
C PRO A 100 18.26 1.69 6.37
#